data_AF-A0A9E5XY08-F1
#
_entry.id   AF-A0A9E5XY08-F1
#
_cell.length_a   1.000
_cell.length_b   1.000
_cell.length_c   1.000
_cell.angle_alpha   90.00
_cell.angle_beta   90.00
_cell.angle_gamma   90.00
#
_symmetry.space_group_name_H-M   'P 1'
#
loop_
_entity.id
_entity.type
_entity.pdbx_description
1 polymer ?
#
loop_
_entity_poly.entity_id
_entity_poly.type
_entity_poly.pdbx_seq_one_letter_code
_entity_poly.pdbx_strand_id
1 'polypeptide(L)'
;MRYITAFIFFFLTVLSSAQVNFDDFFSDKSLRFDYIIGGNSNETNVYFNKLKQEPYWGGSQKNLIDTFGFGDFKISVYDSSGVNLIYSRGFSSLYYEWIFTDEAKNINRAFYESVQIPYPKHKIFI
;
A
#
# COMPACT_ATOMS: atom_id res chain seq x y z
N MET A 1 -6.37 12.47 44.27
CA MET A 1 -6.29 11.24 43.46
C MET A 1 -7.37 11.16 42.37
N ARG A 2 -8.66 11.48 42.65
CA ARG A 2 -9.75 11.42 41.65
C ARG A 2 -9.55 12.28 40.39
N TYR A 3 -8.96 13.47 40.54
CA TYR A 3 -8.67 14.36 39.41
C TYR A 3 -7.47 13.89 38.58
N ILE A 4 -6.49 13.23 39.20
CA ILE A 4 -5.30 12.69 38.51
C ILE A 4 -5.71 11.50 37.63
N THR A 5 -6.55 10.59 38.15
CA THR A 5 -7.09 9.48 37.36
C THR A 5 -7.95 9.97 36.19
N ALA A 6 -8.75 11.02 36.37
CA ALA A 6 -9.53 11.61 35.28
C ALA A 6 -8.64 12.27 34.22
N PHE A 7 -7.57 12.94 34.64
CA PHE A 7 -6.60 13.56 33.73
C PHE A 7 -5.81 12.52 32.91
N ILE A 8 -5.43 11.40 33.53
CA ILE A 8 -4.76 10.27 32.84
C ILE A 8 -5.69 9.62 31.80
N PHE A 9 -6.97 9.39 32.15
CA PHE A 9 -7.95 8.85 31.20
C PHE A 9 -8.21 9.80 30.02
N PHE A 10 -8.28 11.11 30.27
CA PHE A 10 -8.42 12.10 29.21
C PHE A 10 -7.21 12.09 28.26
N PHE A 11 -5.99 12.02 28.80
CA PHE A 11 -4.77 12.00 27.99
C PHE A 11 -4.63 10.72 27.15
N LEU A 12 -5.09 9.57 27.64
CA LEU A 12 -5.07 8.30 26.87
C LEU A 12 -5.95 8.35 25.62
N THR A 13 -7.09 9.05 25.66
CA THR A 13 -8.00 9.14 24.50
C THR A 13 -7.44 9.97 23.35
N VAL A 14 -6.59 10.97 23.65
CA VAL A 14 -5.98 11.85 22.66
C VAL A 14 -4.89 11.14 21.84
N LEU A 15 -4.30 10.07 22.39
CA LEU A 15 -3.24 9.30 21.73
C LEU A 15 -3.77 8.20 20.79
N SER A 16 -5.09 7.98 20.74
CA SER A 16 -5.67 6.96 19.86
C SER A 16 -5.83 7.52 18.44
N SER A 17 -5.04 7.00 17.50
CA SER A 17 -5.28 7.25 16.07
C SER A 17 -6.46 6.42 15.61
N ALA A 18 -7.49 7.06 15.06
CA ALA A 18 -8.61 6.35 14.46
C ALA A 18 -8.11 5.49 13.30
N GLN A 19 -8.35 4.18 13.37
CA GLN A 19 -8.03 3.29 12.25
C GLN A 19 -8.98 3.58 11.08
N VAL A 20 -8.45 3.47 9.86
CA VAL A 20 -9.28 3.49 8.65
C VAL A 20 -10.23 2.29 8.70
N ASN A 21 -11.53 2.56 8.63
CA ASN A 21 -12.54 1.52 8.54
C ASN A 21 -12.67 1.04 7.08
N PHE A 22 -12.61 -0.27 6.88
CA PHE A 22 -12.70 -0.88 5.56
C PHE A 22 -14.00 -0.51 4.84
N ASP A 23 -15.13 -0.59 5.55
CA ASP A 23 -16.44 -0.39 4.95
C ASP A 23 -16.72 1.06 4.53
N ASP A 24 -15.91 2.03 4.98
CA ASP A 24 -16.06 3.41 4.54
C ASP A 24 -15.54 3.60 3.10
N PHE A 25 -14.51 2.84 2.71
CA PHE A 25 -13.77 3.06 1.45
C PHE A 25 -13.84 1.88 0.48
N PHE A 26 -14.03 0.66 0.96
CA PHE A 26 -13.78 -0.55 0.18
C PHE A 26 -14.94 -1.54 0.23
N SER A 27 -15.04 -2.36 -0.81
CA SER A 27 -15.96 -3.50 -0.89
C SER A 27 -15.18 -4.82 -0.84
N ASP A 28 -15.87 -5.93 -0.55
CA ASP A 28 -15.28 -7.27 -0.44
C ASP A 28 -14.91 -7.89 -1.80
N LYS A 29 -14.12 -7.15 -2.57
CA LYS A 29 -13.56 -7.48 -3.90
C LYS A 29 -12.13 -6.96 -3.91
N SER A 30 -11.33 -7.39 -4.89
CA SER A 30 -9.98 -6.85 -5.08
C SER A 30 -9.90 -6.01 -6.35
N LEU A 31 -9.16 -4.89 -6.28
CA LEU A 31 -8.60 -4.24 -7.46
C LEU A 31 -7.17 -4.75 -7.63
N ARG A 32 -6.95 -5.54 -8.68
CA ARG A 32 -5.62 -5.94 -9.12
C ARG A 32 -5.04 -4.86 -10.03
N PHE A 33 -3.90 -4.32 -9.61
CA PHE A 33 -3.11 -3.33 -10.33
C PHE A 33 -1.88 -4.03 -10.91
N ASP A 34 -1.88 -4.20 -12.22
CA ASP A 34 -0.75 -4.77 -12.95
C ASP A 34 0.09 -3.64 -13.55
N TYR A 35 1.41 -3.73 -13.40
CA TYR A 35 2.37 -2.75 -13.87
C TYR A 35 3.64 -3.44 -14.38
N ILE A 36 4.41 -2.71 -15.17
CA ILE A 36 5.75 -3.10 -15.57
C ILE A 36 6.73 -2.23 -14.80
N ILE A 37 7.60 -2.86 -14.03
CA ILE A 37 8.76 -2.19 -13.43
C ILE A 37 9.99 -2.50 -14.30
N GLY A 38 10.78 -1.50 -14.63
CA GLY A 38 11.93 -1.70 -15.50
C GLY A 38 13.01 -0.65 -15.33
N GLY A 39 14.23 -1.03 -15.70
CA GLY A 39 15.42 -0.23 -15.44
C GLY A 39 16.65 -1.10 -15.31
N ASN A 40 17.61 -0.63 -14.51
CA ASN A 40 18.94 -1.20 -14.32
C ASN A 40 19.43 -0.88 -12.89
N SER A 41 20.72 -1.04 -12.61
CA SER A 41 21.30 -0.76 -11.29
C SER A 41 21.26 0.72 -10.85
N ASN A 42 21.00 1.64 -11.78
CA ASN A 42 21.07 3.10 -11.56
C ASN A 42 19.69 3.78 -11.59
N GLU A 43 18.76 3.26 -12.39
CA GLU A 43 17.43 3.84 -12.56
C GLU A 43 16.33 2.78 -12.53
N THR A 44 15.16 3.18 -12.00
CA THR A 44 13.95 2.35 -11.97
C THR A 44 12.77 3.19 -12.41
N ASN A 45 12.01 2.66 -13.35
CA ASN A 45 10.80 3.25 -13.90
C ASN A 45 9.61 2.29 -13.73
N VAL A 46 8.43 2.85 -13.50
CA VAL A 46 7.18 2.09 -13.33
C VAL A 46 6.16 2.55 -14.36
N TYR A 47 5.58 1.60 -15.08
CA TYR A 47 4.61 1.85 -16.13
C TYR A 47 3.31 1.10 -15.84
N PHE A 48 2.19 1.82 -15.89
CA PHE A 48 0.87 1.21 -15.81
C PHE A 48 0.67 0.20 -16.94
N ASN A 49 0.09 -0.96 -16.63
CA ASN A 49 -0.28 -1.96 -17.63
C ASN A 49 -1.79 -2.16 -17.71
N LYS A 50 -2.42 -2.64 -16.63
CA LYS A 50 -3.88 -2.89 -16.61
C LYS A 50 -4.45 -2.92 -15.20
N LEU A 51 -5.78 -2.74 -15.12
CA LEU A 51 -6.58 -2.96 -13.93
C LEU A 51 -7.50 -4.15 -14.12
N LYS A 52 -7.73 -4.92 -13.06
CA LYS A 52 -8.72 -6.00 -13.05
C LYS A 52 -9.48 -6.02 -11.73
N GLN A 53 -10.80 -6.08 -11.80
CA GLN A 53 -11.64 -6.40 -10.64
C GLN A 53 -11.65 -7.92 -10.44
N GLU A 54 -11.35 -8.36 -9.23
CA GLU A 54 -11.42 -9.76 -8.82
C GLU A 54 -12.52 -9.94 -7.75
N PRO A 55 -13.21 -11.10 -7.74
CA PRO A 55 -14.50 -11.25 -7.08
C PRO A 55 -14.46 -11.19 -5.54
N TYR A 56 -13.30 -11.41 -4.92
CA TYR A 56 -13.15 -11.50 -3.47
C TYR A 56 -11.92 -10.73 -3.00
N TRP A 57 -11.97 -10.18 -1.78
CA TRP A 57 -10.82 -9.62 -1.08
C TRP A 57 -10.20 -10.66 -0.15
N GLY A 58 -8.94 -11.06 -0.42
CA GLY A 58 -8.23 -12.05 0.39
C GLY A 58 -7.34 -11.46 1.49
N GLY A 59 -7.22 -10.14 1.56
CA GLY A 59 -6.36 -9.46 2.52
C GLY A 59 -7.06 -9.06 3.82
N SER A 60 -6.33 -8.35 4.68
CA SER A 60 -6.89 -7.86 5.94
C SER A 60 -7.93 -6.75 5.69
N GLN A 61 -9.03 -6.79 6.44
CA GLN A 61 -10.01 -5.69 6.54
C GLN A 61 -9.75 -4.79 7.78
N LYS A 62 -8.69 -5.09 8.55
CA LYS A 62 -8.22 -4.32 9.71
C LYS A 62 -6.76 -3.94 9.51
N ASN A 63 -6.26 -2.93 10.24
CA ASN A 63 -4.88 -2.46 10.08
C ASN A 63 -4.55 -2.20 8.61
N LEU A 64 -5.39 -1.42 7.93
CA LEU A 64 -5.29 -1.16 6.49
C LEU A 64 -4.04 -0.35 6.14
N ILE A 65 -3.46 0.34 7.12
CA ILE A 65 -2.22 1.08 6.99
C ILE A 65 -1.08 0.23 7.56
N ASP A 66 -0.11 -0.08 6.71
CA ASP A 66 1.14 -0.71 7.11
C ASP A 66 1.98 0.25 7.94
N THR A 67 2.23 -0.14 9.19
CA THR A 67 3.05 0.60 10.17
C THR A 67 4.47 0.05 10.32
N PHE A 68 4.76 -1.11 9.73
CA PHE A 68 6.07 -1.76 9.87
C PHE A 68 7.08 -1.25 8.84
N GLY A 69 6.60 -0.85 7.66
CA GLY A 69 7.46 -0.32 6.61
C GLY A 69 8.46 -1.36 6.07
N PHE A 70 8.06 -2.64 6.08
CA PHE A 70 8.87 -3.72 5.51
C PHE A 70 8.73 -3.77 3.99
N GLY A 71 9.72 -4.37 3.33
CA GLY A 71 9.78 -4.46 1.88
C GLY A 71 10.45 -3.24 1.24
N ASP A 72 10.87 -3.42 0.00
CA ASP A 72 11.63 -2.43 -0.77
C ASP A 72 10.72 -1.50 -1.58
N PHE A 73 9.49 -1.96 -1.81
CA PHE A 73 8.43 -1.19 -2.43
C PHE A 73 7.21 -1.13 -1.50
N LYS A 74 6.36 -0.13 -1.76
CA LYS A 74 5.12 0.05 -1.02
C LYS A 74 4.05 0.57 -1.96
N ILE A 75 2.88 -0.06 -1.92
CA ILE A 75 1.68 0.54 -2.50
C ILE A 75 1.00 1.42 -1.44
N SER A 76 0.69 2.66 -1.82
CA SER A 76 -0.02 3.64 -0.99
C SER A 76 -1.28 4.05 -1.74
N VAL A 77 -2.43 3.92 -1.09
CA VAL A 77 -3.72 4.27 -1.69
C VAL A 77 -4.30 5.43 -0.91
N TYR A 78 -4.64 6.49 -1.63
CA TYR A 78 -5.25 7.70 -1.09
C TYR A 78 -6.69 7.82 -1.55
N ASP A 79 -7.51 8.46 -0.72
CA ASP A 79 -8.91 8.75 -1.05
C ASP A 79 -9.06 9.67 -2.28
N SER A 80 -10.30 10.00 -2.65
CA SER A 80 -10.58 10.85 -3.81
C SER A 80 -10.02 12.27 -3.71
N SER A 81 -9.62 12.72 -2.50
CA SER A 81 -8.95 14.01 -2.33
C SER A 81 -7.44 13.93 -2.59
N GLY A 82 -6.87 12.73 -2.60
CA GLY A 82 -5.43 12.49 -2.71
C GLY A 82 -4.65 12.80 -1.43
N VAL A 83 -5.33 13.09 -0.32
CA VAL A 83 -4.70 13.51 0.94
C VAL A 83 -4.70 12.39 1.96
N ASN A 84 -5.83 11.70 2.14
CA ASN A 84 -5.96 10.73 3.22
C ASN A 84 -5.48 9.36 2.74
N LEU A 85 -4.45 8.82 3.39
CA LEU A 85 -4.00 7.44 3.17
C LEU A 85 -5.03 6.47 3.75
N ILE A 86 -5.60 5.62 2.90
CA ILE A 86 -6.70 4.70 3.24
C ILE A 86 -6.32 3.22 3.14
N TYR A 87 -5.22 2.90 2.44
CA TYR A 87 -4.63 1.56 2.44
C TYR A 87 -3.13 1.65 2.12
N SER A 88 -2.30 0.86 2.77
CA SER A 88 -0.91 0.68 2.36
C SER A 88 -0.40 -0.73 2.65
N ARG A 89 0.55 -1.18 1.83
CA ARG A 89 1.23 -2.46 2.03
C ARG A 89 2.62 -2.45 1.43
N GLY A 90 3.61 -2.80 2.24
CA GLY A 90 4.96 -3.07 1.79
C GLY A 90 5.10 -4.43 1.09
N PHE A 91 6.01 -4.52 0.13
CA PHE A 91 6.37 -5.76 -0.57
C PHE A 91 7.79 -5.67 -1.14
N SER A 92 8.36 -6.81 -1.50
CA SER A 92 9.60 -6.92 -2.27
C SER A 92 9.30 -7.64 -3.58
N SER A 93 10.16 -7.49 -4.58
CA SER A 93 9.96 -8.13 -5.88
C SER A 93 11.25 -8.69 -6.45
N LEU A 94 11.12 -9.61 -7.41
CA LEU A 94 12.27 -10.17 -8.13
C LEU A 94 13.05 -9.10 -8.90
N TYR A 95 12.39 -8.03 -9.36
CA TYR A 95 13.07 -6.89 -9.94
C TYR A 95 14.06 -6.26 -8.95
N TYR A 96 13.65 -6.08 -7.69
CA TYR A 96 14.52 -5.51 -6.68
C TYR A 96 15.74 -6.41 -6.39
N GLU A 97 15.57 -7.72 -6.37
CA GLU A 97 16.71 -8.63 -6.27
C GLU A 97 17.63 -8.51 -7.50
N TRP A 98 17.05 -8.42 -8.70
CA TRP A 98 17.79 -8.37 -9.96
C TRP A 98 18.65 -7.11 -10.13
N ILE A 99 18.20 -5.94 -9.66
CA ILE A 99 18.97 -4.69 -9.82
C ILE A 99 20.33 -4.69 -9.11
N PHE A 100 20.55 -5.61 -8.16
CA PHE A 100 21.84 -5.78 -7.47
C PHE A 100 22.79 -6.78 -8.17
N THR A 101 22.38 -7.37 -9.28
CA THR A 101 23.22 -8.29 -10.06
C THR A 101 24.20 -7.54 -10.97
N ASP A 102 25.29 -8.21 -11.37
CA ASP A 102 26.21 -7.64 -12.36
C ASP A 102 25.57 -7.43 -13.73
N GLU A 103 24.53 -8.20 -14.07
CA GLU A 103 23.77 -8.02 -15.31
C GLU A 103 23.09 -6.64 -15.34
N ALA A 104 22.45 -6.24 -14.24
CA ALA A 104 21.77 -4.96 -14.13
C ALA A 104 22.70 -3.74 -14.25
N LYS A 105 24.02 -3.91 -14.14
CA LYS A 105 24.98 -2.82 -14.41
C LYS A 105 25.14 -2.51 -15.90
N ASN A 106 24.74 -3.45 -16.76
CA ASN A 106 25.08 -3.43 -18.18
C ASN A 106 23.86 -3.39 -19.12
N ILE A 107 22.69 -3.82 -18.64
CA ILE A 107 21.47 -3.87 -19.46
C ILE A 107 20.24 -3.40 -18.70
N ASN A 108 19.23 -2.96 -19.45
CA ASN A 108 17.90 -2.71 -18.92
C ASN A 108 17.03 -3.97 -19.05
N ARG A 109 16.28 -4.30 -18.01
CA ARG A 109 15.21 -5.30 -18.06
C ARG A 109 13.90 -4.73 -17.54
N ALA A 110 12.81 -5.41 -17.91
CA ALA A 110 11.47 -5.10 -17.48
C ALA A 110 10.81 -6.37 -16.91
N PHE A 111 10.14 -6.21 -15.78
CA PHE A 111 9.50 -7.26 -15.02
C PHE A 111 8.02 -6.92 -14.90
N TYR A 112 7.18 -7.92 -15.11
CA TYR A 112 5.75 -7.80 -14.87
C TYR A 112 5.47 -7.96 -13.38
N GLU A 113 4.74 -7.02 -12.81
CA GLU A 113 4.35 -7.04 -11.41
C GLU A 113 2.83 -6.90 -11.27
N SER A 114 2.30 -7.44 -10.18
CA SER A 114 0.88 -7.43 -9.87
C SER A 114 0.68 -7.28 -8.38
N VAL A 115 -0.06 -6.25 -7.98
CA VAL A 115 -0.46 -6.06 -6.59
C VAL A 115 -1.98 -6.01 -6.49
N GLN A 116 -2.52 -6.45 -5.36
CA GLN A 116 -3.94 -6.41 -5.07
C GLN A 116 -4.19 -5.44 -3.92
N ILE A 117 -5.17 -4.58 -4.09
CA ILE A 117 -5.73 -3.71 -3.05
C ILE A 117 -7.22 -4.00 -2.89
N PRO A 118 -7.84 -3.65 -1.75
CA PRO A 118 -9.28 -3.74 -1.62
C PRO A 118 -9.98 -2.90 -2.69
N TYR A 119 -11.09 -3.38 -3.24
CA TYR A 119 -11.77 -2.70 -4.34
C TYR A 119 -12.45 -1.42 -3.84
N PRO A 120 -12.10 -0.23 -4.37
CA PRO A 120 -12.58 1.03 -3.83
C PRO A 120 -14.04 1.31 -4.24
N LYS A 121 -14.81 1.90 -3.33
CA LYS A 121 -16.19 2.36 -3.60
C LYS A 121 -16.21 3.65 -4.43
N HIS A 122 -15.14 4.44 -4.35
CA HIS A 122 -15.00 5.75 -5.01
C HIS A 122 -13.66 5.85 -5.74
N LYS A 123 -13.42 6.96 -6.45
CA LYS A 123 -12.12 7.22 -7.06
C LYS A 123 -11.04 7.32 -5.99
N ILE A 124 -9.85 6.84 -6.31
CA ILE A 124 -8.67 6.81 -5.44
C ILE A 124 -7.44 7.26 -6.22
N PHE A 125 -6.38 7.59 -5.51
CA PHE A 125 -5.03 7.73 -6.06
C PHE A 125 -4.16 6.57 -5.57
N ILE A 126 -3.34 6.02 -6.46
CA ILE A 126 -2.36 4.96 -6.20
C ILE A 126 -0.99 5.50 -6.59
#